data_AF-A0A8X6MXC9-F1
#
_entry.id   AF-A0A8X6MXC9-F1
#
_cell.length_a   1.000
_cell.length_b   1.000
_cell.length_c   1.000
_cell.angle_alpha   90.00
_cell.angle_beta   90.00
_cell.angle_gamma   90.00
#
_symmetry.space_group_name_H-M   'P 1'
#
loop_
_entity.id
_entity.type
_entity.pdbx_description
1 polymer ?
#
loop_
_entity_poly.entity_id
_entity_poly.type
_entity_poly.pdbx_seq_one_letter_code
_entity_poly.pdbx_strand_id
1 'polypeptide(L)'
;MTECMPDLVKAFLAQRESVKGMRVIFSNHLTILKILTDEKRLLLNMICEKYEDLWLGKEEFYNQMQAATTSMDQFIYLIEKELLIGVDKVIELYEGCMGRIKVWQKIHFEMEILKIKLNVLESMENRDEAAIDQAKVELSVWESEFRFSDSMREELSYYLDKRLSETIEISEIHVLMKNEFHRGSTARQAVANINSAFAILVATNATVAR
;
A
#
# COMPACT_ATOMS: atom_id res chain seq x y z
N MET A 1 -8.20 -22.03 17.88
CA MET A 1 -9.51 -21.40 18.16
C MET A 1 -10.12 -21.09 16.80
N THR A 2 -11.21 -21.75 16.43
CA THR A 2 -11.96 -21.41 15.21
C THR A 2 -12.62 -20.05 15.42
N GLU A 3 -12.11 -19.01 14.77
CA GLU A 3 -12.71 -17.68 14.80
C GLU A 3 -14.16 -17.74 14.32
N CYS A 4 -15.02 -16.92 14.94
CA CYS A 4 -16.42 -16.82 14.56
C CYS A 4 -16.53 -16.02 13.25
N MET A 5 -17.45 -16.41 12.36
CA MET A 5 -17.60 -15.81 11.03
C MET A 5 -17.78 -14.28 11.02
N PRO A 6 -18.55 -13.65 11.95
CA PRO A 6 -18.61 -12.19 12.06
C PRO A 6 -17.26 -11.52 12.34
N ASP A 7 -16.43 -12.15 13.17
CA ASP A 7 -15.10 -11.64 13.50
C ASP A 7 -14.15 -11.75 12.31
N LEU A 8 -14.21 -12.86 11.57
CA LEU A 8 -13.47 -13.06 10.32
C LEU A 8 -13.84 -12.01 9.27
N VAL A 9 -15.13 -11.75 9.07
CA VAL A 9 -15.61 -10.71 8.14
C VAL A 9 -15.12 -9.33 8.58
N LYS A 10 -15.19 -9.01 9.88
CA LYS A 10 -14.70 -7.74 10.40
C LYS A 10 -13.19 -7.59 10.18
N ALA A 11 -12.40 -8.62 10.46
CA ALA A 11 -10.96 -8.62 10.24
C ALA A 11 -10.60 -8.45 8.76
N PHE A 12 -11.29 -9.17 7.87
CA PHE A 12 -11.11 -9.08 6.42
C PHE A 12 -11.41 -7.66 5.90
N LEU A 13 -12.52 -7.05 6.33
CA LEU A 13 -12.87 -5.69 5.93
C LEU A 13 -11.86 -4.66 6.42
N ALA A 14 -11.38 -4.79 7.66
CA ALA A 14 -10.34 -3.92 8.20
C ALA A 14 -9.03 -4.03 7.40
N GLN A 15 -8.65 -5.25 7.00
CA GLN A 15 -7.48 -5.51 6.17
C GLN A 15 -7.63 -4.92 4.77
N ARG A 16 -8.78 -5.11 4.13
CA ARG A 16 -9.08 -4.52 2.81
C ARG A 16 -8.92 -3.00 2.84
N GLU A 17 -9.50 -2.33 3.85
CA GLU A 17 -9.36 -0.87 4.00
C GLU A 17 -7.92 -0.45 4.27
N SER A 18 -7.16 -1.24 5.04
CA SER A 18 -5.73 -0.98 5.25
C SER A 18 -4.93 -1.03 3.94
N VAL A 19 -5.16 -2.04 3.08
CA VAL A 19 -4.49 -2.15 1.78
C VAL A 19 -4.86 -0.99 0.86
N LYS A 20 -6.12 -0.57 0.84
CA LYS A 20 -6.55 0.64 0.11
C LYS A 20 -5.86 1.90 0.62
N GLY A 21 -5.72 2.03 1.94
CA GLY A 21 -4.96 3.11 2.55
C GLY A 21 -3.51 3.12 2.10
N MET A 22 -2.84 1.96 2.08
CA MET A 22 -1.47 1.83 1.57
C MET A 22 -1.36 2.24 0.09
N ARG A 23 -2.32 1.83 -0.74
CA ARG A 23 -2.35 2.23 -2.16
C ARG A 23 -2.37 3.74 -2.35
N VAL A 24 -3.16 4.45 -1.54
CA VAL A 24 -3.22 5.92 -1.56
C VAL A 24 -1.88 6.52 -1.13
N ILE A 25 -1.29 6.01 -0.06
CA ILE A 25 0.02 6.48 0.45
C ILE A 25 1.10 6.32 -0.63
N PHE A 26 1.21 5.15 -1.25
CA PHE A 26 2.20 4.91 -2.31
C PHE A 26 1.93 5.76 -3.56
N SER A 27 0.67 6.01 -3.91
CA SER A 27 0.32 6.92 -5.01
C SER A 27 0.83 8.34 -4.74
N ASN A 28 0.58 8.83 -3.53
CA ASN A 28 1.00 10.18 -3.13
C ASN A 28 2.52 10.28 -3.10
N HIS A 29 3.20 9.24 -2.59
CA HIS A 29 4.65 9.17 -2.60
C HIS A 29 5.21 9.20 -4.03
N LEU A 30 4.64 8.43 -4.96
CA LEU A 30 5.02 8.43 -6.38
C LEU A 30 4.86 9.82 -7.00
N THR A 31 3.74 10.50 -6.75
CA THR A 31 3.51 11.86 -7.25
C THR A 31 4.58 12.83 -6.75
N ILE A 32 4.89 12.79 -5.44
CA ILE A 32 5.93 13.63 -4.84
C ILE A 32 7.29 13.32 -5.46
N LEU A 33 7.64 12.05 -5.66
CA LEU A 33 8.91 11.65 -6.27
C LEU A 33 9.05 12.15 -7.71
N LYS A 34 7.98 12.09 -8.50
CA LYS A 34 7.96 12.62 -9.87
C LYS A 34 8.26 14.13 -9.87
N ILE A 35 7.56 14.89 -9.02
CA ILE A 35 7.80 16.34 -8.87
C ILE A 35 9.25 16.62 -8.45
N LEU A 36 9.76 15.92 -7.43
CA LEU A 36 11.14 16.10 -6.96
C LEU A 36 12.18 15.79 -8.05
N THR A 37 11.91 14.79 -8.89
CA THR A 37 12.80 14.39 -9.98
C THR A 37 12.82 15.44 -11.08
N ASP A 38 11.66 16.01 -11.41
CA ASP A 38 11.54 17.08 -12.40
C ASP A 38 12.22 18.37 -11.91
N GLU A 39 11.97 18.77 -10.67
CA GLU A 39 12.63 19.93 -10.04
C GLU A 39 14.16 19.76 -9.98
N LYS A 40 14.63 18.56 -9.65
CA LYS A 40 16.07 18.25 -9.67
C LYS A 40 16.65 18.38 -11.08
N ARG A 41 15.92 17.92 -12.10
CA ARG A 41 16.35 18.02 -13.51
C ARG A 41 16.41 19.48 -13.96
N LEU A 42 15.43 20.31 -13.56
CA LEU A 42 15.44 21.75 -13.81
C LEU A 42 16.63 22.45 -13.14
N LEU A 43 16.86 22.19 -11.86
CA LEU A 43 17.99 22.76 -11.12
C LEU A 43 19.32 22.34 -11.77
N LEU A 44 19.43 21.07 -12.18
CA LEU A 44 20.62 20.59 -12.88
C LEU A 44 20.85 21.38 -14.16
N ASN A 45 19.83 21.49 -15.02
CA ASN A 45 19.94 22.25 -16.27
C ASN A 45 20.37 23.71 -16.01
N MET A 46 19.83 24.36 -14.98
CA MET A 46 20.25 25.71 -14.60
C MET A 46 21.71 25.78 -14.16
N ILE A 47 22.18 24.85 -13.32
CA ILE A 47 23.58 24.80 -12.90
C ILE A 47 24.48 24.60 -14.12
N CYS A 48 24.09 23.68 -14.99
CA CYS A 48 24.77 23.36 -16.24
C CYS A 48 24.90 24.57 -17.18
N GLU A 49 23.84 25.36 -17.33
CA GLU A 49 23.85 26.61 -18.11
C GLU A 49 24.77 27.68 -17.51
N LYS A 50 24.97 27.67 -16.19
CA LYS A 50 25.82 28.64 -15.48
C LYS A 50 27.25 28.16 -15.29
N TYR A 51 27.52 26.86 -15.47
CA TYR A 51 28.86 26.29 -15.32
C TYR A 51 29.70 26.64 -16.55
N GLU A 52 30.67 27.54 -16.39
CA GLU A 52 31.56 27.93 -17.48
C GLU A 52 32.37 26.73 -17.97
N ASP A 53 32.63 26.67 -19.29
CA ASP A 53 33.32 25.55 -19.93
C ASP A 53 34.75 25.30 -19.41
N LEU A 54 35.33 26.31 -18.75
CA LEU A 54 36.69 26.27 -18.21
C LEU A 54 36.76 25.79 -16.75
N TRP A 55 35.61 25.55 -16.09
CA TRP A 55 35.61 25.14 -14.68
C TRP A 55 35.92 23.64 -14.56
N LEU A 56 36.92 23.33 -13.74
CA LEU A 56 37.34 21.96 -13.45
C LEU A 56 36.19 21.14 -12.85
N GLY A 57 36.04 19.90 -13.32
CA GLY A 57 35.06 18.96 -12.79
C GLY A 57 33.65 19.09 -13.40
N LYS A 58 33.47 19.91 -14.46
CA LYS A 58 32.20 20.05 -15.18
C LYS A 58 31.66 18.69 -15.66
N GLU A 59 32.39 17.94 -16.48
CA GLU A 59 31.91 16.63 -16.97
C GLU A 59 31.58 15.66 -15.84
N GLU A 60 32.39 15.64 -14.78
CA GLU A 60 32.16 14.74 -13.65
C GLU A 60 30.90 15.12 -12.85
N PHE A 61 30.66 16.41 -12.64
CA PHE A 61 29.41 16.91 -12.07
C PHE A 61 28.21 16.47 -12.89
N TYR A 62 28.26 16.67 -14.21
CA TYR A 62 27.17 16.31 -15.12
C TYR A 62 26.90 14.81 -15.12
N ASN A 63 27.94 13.99 -15.26
CA ASN A 63 27.82 12.53 -15.29
C ASN A 63 27.23 11.99 -13.98
N GLN A 64 27.69 12.50 -12.83
CA GLN A 64 27.16 12.06 -11.53
C GLN A 64 25.72 12.51 -11.31
N MET A 65 25.37 13.72 -11.77
CA MET A 65 23.99 14.23 -11.65
C MET A 65 23.03 13.52 -12.62
N GLN A 66 23.48 13.19 -13.83
CA GLN A 66 22.71 12.39 -14.78
C GLN A 66 22.47 10.98 -14.23
N ALA A 67 23.51 10.31 -13.72
CA ALA A 67 23.37 9.01 -13.08
C ALA A 67 22.38 9.03 -11.90
N ALA A 68 22.44 10.07 -11.06
CA ALA A 68 21.51 10.24 -9.95
C ALA A 68 20.07 10.55 -10.40
N THR A 69 19.87 11.07 -11.61
CA THR A 69 18.53 11.33 -12.18
C THR A 69 17.97 10.06 -12.79
N THR A 70 18.77 9.31 -13.54
CA THR A 70 18.39 7.97 -14.05
C THR A 70 18.02 7.01 -12.93
N SER A 71 18.73 7.04 -11.79
CA SER A 71 18.37 6.25 -10.61
C SER A 71 17.00 6.63 -10.03
N MET A 72 16.64 7.92 -10.01
CA MET A 72 15.29 8.37 -9.61
C MET A 72 14.22 7.87 -10.58
N ASP A 73 14.47 7.97 -11.89
CA ASP A 73 13.54 7.52 -12.92
C ASP A 73 13.29 6.00 -12.81
N GLN A 74 14.34 5.21 -12.54
CA GLN A 74 14.21 3.77 -12.27
C GLN A 74 13.41 3.47 -11.01
N PHE A 75 13.63 4.22 -9.92
CA PHE A 75 12.88 4.06 -8.68
C PHE A 75 11.40 4.38 -8.87
N ILE A 76 11.08 5.46 -9.58
CA ILE A 76 9.71 5.84 -9.98
C ILE A 76 9.08 4.72 -10.80
N TYR A 77 9.80 4.17 -11.79
CA TYR A 77 9.31 3.07 -12.62
C TYR A 77 8.95 1.85 -11.79
N LEU A 78 9.81 1.42 -10.88
CA LEU A 78 9.57 0.24 -10.04
C LEU A 78 8.37 0.46 -9.09
N ILE A 79 8.21 1.66 -8.53
CA ILE A 79 7.01 1.95 -7.71
C ILE A 79 5.76 1.84 -8.57
N GLU A 80 5.78 2.42 -9.77
CA GLU A 80 4.61 2.46 -10.63
C GLU A 80 4.25 1.08 -11.22
N LYS A 81 5.25 0.31 -11.67
CA LYS A 81 5.04 -0.92 -12.44
C LYS A 81 5.10 -2.20 -11.61
N GLU A 82 5.78 -2.19 -10.47
CA GLU A 82 5.86 -3.37 -9.61
C GLU A 82 4.97 -3.17 -8.37
N LEU A 83 5.26 -2.14 -7.56
CA LEU A 83 4.63 -1.97 -6.26
C LEU A 83 3.13 -1.66 -6.37
N LEU A 84 2.75 -0.61 -7.12
CA LEU A 84 1.35 -0.21 -7.23
C LEU A 84 0.51 -1.27 -7.95
N ILE A 85 1.04 -1.92 -8.98
CA ILE A 85 0.36 -3.03 -9.67
C ILE A 85 0.14 -4.22 -8.73
N GLY A 86 1.14 -4.58 -7.92
CA GLY A 86 1.01 -5.64 -6.91
C GLY A 86 -0.09 -5.33 -5.90
N VAL A 87 -0.12 -4.10 -5.38
CA VAL A 87 -1.16 -3.63 -4.45
C VAL A 87 -2.55 -3.66 -5.11
N ASP A 88 -2.67 -3.21 -6.36
CA ASP A 88 -3.95 -3.18 -7.08
C ASP A 88 -4.50 -4.61 -7.29
N LYS A 89 -3.65 -5.58 -7.63
CA LYS A 89 -4.03 -7.01 -7.72
C LYS A 89 -4.58 -7.56 -6.40
N VAL A 90 -3.95 -7.20 -5.29
CA VAL A 90 -4.40 -7.61 -3.95
C VAL A 90 -5.77 -6.97 -3.63
N ILE A 91 -6.00 -5.71 -4.01
CA ILE A 91 -7.31 -5.05 -3.87
C ILE A 91 -8.38 -5.78 -4.69
N GLU A 92 -8.09 -6.16 -5.94
CA GLU A 92 -9.01 -6.90 -6.79
C GLU A 92 -9.44 -8.24 -6.18
N LEU A 93 -8.51 -8.96 -5.53
CA LEU A 93 -8.83 -10.20 -4.80
C LEU A 93 -9.85 -9.95 -3.68
N TYR A 94 -9.69 -8.86 -2.91
CA TYR A 94 -10.68 -8.50 -1.89
C TYR A 94 -12.03 -8.16 -2.49
N GLU A 95 -12.08 -7.38 -3.58
CA GLU A 95 -13.34 -7.00 -4.23
C GLU A 95 -14.09 -8.23 -4.77
N GLY A 96 -13.39 -9.25 -5.25
CA GLY A 96 -13.98 -10.52 -5.68
C GLY A 96 -14.80 -11.22 -4.59
N CYS A 97 -14.44 -11.04 -3.32
CA CYS A 97 -15.15 -11.64 -2.18
C CYS A 97 -16.30 -10.77 -1.63
N MET A 98 -16.32 -9.47 -1.94
CA MET A 98 -17.27 -8.52 -1.34
C MET A 98 -18.73 -8.84 -1.65
N GLY A 99 -19.03 -9.38 -2.84
CA GLY A 99 -20.39 -9.79 -3.20
C GLY A 99 -20.93 -10.85 -2.25
N ARG A 100 -20.14 -11.89 -1.97
CA ARG A 100 -20.50 -12.98 -1.04
C ARG A 100 -20.60 -12.49 0.40
N ILE A 101 -19.69 -11.60 0.83
CA ILE A 101 -19.77 -10.98 2.16
C ILE A 101 -21.08 -10.23 2.36
N LYS A 102 -21.52 -9.44 1.37
CA LYS A 102 -22.79 -8.70 1.47
C LYS A 102 -23.99 -9.63 1.58
N VAL A 103 -24.03 -10.71 0.80
CA VAL A 103 -25.09 -11.73 0.88
C VAL A 103 -25.08 -12.37 2.26
N TRP A 104 -23.91 -12.80 2.76
CA TRP A 104 -23.77 -13.40 4.07
C TRP A 104 -24.22 -12.44 5.19
N GLN A 105 -23.82 -11.16 5.15
CA GLN A 105 -24.23 -10.15 6.13
C GLN A 105 -25.74 -9.95 6.15
N LYS A 106 -26.40 -9.96 4.98
CA LYS A 106 -27.85 -9.86 4.87
C LYS A 106 -28.53 -11.05 5.56
N ILE A 107 -28.13 -12.28 5.21
CA ILE A 107 -28.70 -13.51 5.78
C ILE A 107 -28.49 -13.53 7.29
N HIS A 108 -27.26 -13.25 7.75
CA HIS A 108 -26.93 -13.18 9.17
C HIS A 108 -27.82 -12.18 9.91
N PHE A 109 -28.04 -11.00 9.34
CA PHE A 109 -28.89 -9.98 9.95
C PHE A 109 -30.36 -10.42 10.06
N GLU A 110 -30.93 -11.02 9.01
CA GLU A 110 -32.30 -11.54 9.06
C GLU A 110 -32.45 -12.69 10.06
N MET A 111 -31.47 -13.58 10.15
CA MET A 111 -31.44 -14.64 11.17
C MET A 111 -31.42 -14.08 12.59
N GLU A 112 -30.60 -13.08 12.88
CA GLU A 112 -30.55 -12.46 14.21
C GLU A 112 -31.86 -11.77 14.58
N ILE A 113 -32.52 -11.11 13.62
CA ILE A 113 -33.88 -10.56 13.83
C ILE A 113 -34.87 -11.67 14.19
N LEU A 114 -34.86 -12.78 13.45
CA LEU A 114 -35.76 -13.91 13.70
C LEU A 114 -35.51 -14.55 15.07
N LYS A 115 -34.25 -14.71 15.48
CA LYS A 115 -33.91 -15.19 16.82
C LYS A 115 -34.43 -14.27 17.92
N ILE A 116 -34.27 -12.95 17.75
CA ILE A 116 -34.82 -11.97 18.70
C ILE A 116 -36.35 -12.07 18.75
N LYS A 117 -37.01 -12.12 17.59
CA LYS A 117 -38.47 -12.27 17.50
C LYS A 117 -38.95 -13.55 18.18
N LEU A 118 -38.27 -14.67 17.95
CA LEU A 118 -38.58 -15.95 18.57
C LEU A 118 -38.43 -15.88 20.10
N ASN A 119 -37.32 -15.33 20.60
CA ASN A 119 -37.10 -15.14 22.03
C ASN A 119 -38.20 -14.29 22.68
N VAL A 120 -38.64 -13.22 21.99
CA VAL A 120 -39.76 -12.39 22.47
C VAL A 120 -41.04 -13.21 22.53
N LEU A 121 -41.43 -13.90 21.45
CA LEU A 121 -42.65 -14.72 21.38
C LEU A 121 -42.66 -15.84 22.44
N GLU A 122 -41.52 -16.49 22.66
CA GLU A 122 -41.38 -17.54 23.68
C GLU A 122 -41.45 -17.00 25.12
N SER A 123 -41.12 -15.72 25.33
CA SER A 123 -41.19 -15.05 26.63
C SER A 123 -42.55 -14.44 26.99
N MET A 124 -43.51 -14.41 26.06
CA MET A 124 -44.84 -13.83 26.30
C MET A 124 -45.69 -14.72 27.22
N GLU A 125 -46.47 -14.10 28.11
CA GLU A 125 -47.36 -14.81 29.03
C GLU A 125 -48.51 -15.53 28.30
N ASN A 126 -49.02 -14.93 27.22
CA ASN A 126 -49.99 -15.54 26.30
C ASN A 126 -49.29 -15.97 25.01
N ARG A 127 -48.73 -17.19 25.02
CA ARG A 127 -47.94 -17.71 23.90
C ARG A 127 -48.83 -18.05 22.70
N ASP A 128 -48.53 -17.45 21.56
CA ASP A 128 -49.08 -17.84 20.26
C ASP A 128 -48.20 -18.94 19.65
N GLU A 129 -48.54 -20.20 19.92
CA GLU A 129 -47.76 -21.35 19.46
C GLU A 129 -47.70 -21.42 17.92
N ALA A 130 -48.72 -20.94 17.21
CA ALA A 130 -48.71 -20.93 15.73
C ALA A 130 -47.67 -19.93 15.20
N ALA A 131 -47.57 -18.74 15.81
CA ALA A 131 -46.56 -17.75 15.46
C ALA A 131 -45.13 -18.22 15.82
N ILE A 132 -44.98 -18.95 16.92
CA ILE A 132 -43.70 -19.56 17.34
C ILE A 132 -43.27 -20.63 16.34
N ASP A 133 -44.16 -21.54 15.96
CA ASP A 133 -43.87 -22.61 15.00
C ASP A 133 -43.53 -22.04 13.62
N GLN A 134 -44.24 -21.02 13.17
CA GLN A 134 -43.92 -20.32 11.93
C GLN A 134 -42.51 -19.70 11.99
N ALA A 135 -42.16 -18.99 13.08
CA ALA A 135 -40.84 -18.40 13.24
C ALA A 135 -39.72 -19.45 13.29
N LYS A 136 -39.97 -20.63 13.88
CA LYS A 136 -39.02 -21.77 13.89
C LYS A 136 -38.79 -22.34 12.49
N VAL A 137 -39.85 -22.49 11.69
CA VAL A 137 -39.73 -22.93 10.29
C VAL A 137 -38.95 -21.92 9.46
N GLU A 138 -39.27 -20.62 9.57
CA GLU A 138 -38.53 -19.55 8.89
C GLU A 138 -37.04 -19.55 9.30
N LEU A 139 -36.73 -19.69 10.59
CA LEU A 139 -35.35 -19.77 11.07
C LEU A 139 -34.62 -21.00 10.50
N SER A 140 -35.27 -22.17 10.46
CA SER A 140 -34.68 -23.38 9.89
C SER A 140 -34.37 -23.26 8.39
N VAL A 141 -35.20 -22.53 7.64
CA VAL A 141 -34.94 -22.25 6.21
C VAL A 141 -33.67 -21.42 6.08
N TRP A 142 -33.56 -20.33 6.84
CA TRP A 142 -32.36 -19.48 6.81
C TRP A 142 -31.10 -20.20 7.30
N GLU A 143 -31.19 -21.03 8.34
CA GLU A 143 -30.07 -21.85 8.81
C GLU A 143 -29.57 -22.84 7.75
N SER A 144 -30.47 -23.36 6.91
CA SER A 144 -30.12 -24.23 5.79
C SER A 144 -29.40 -23.47 4.66
N GLU A 145 -29.84 -22.26 4.33
CA GLU A 145 -29.17 -21.38 3.37
C GLU A 145 -27.80 -20.91 3.90
N PHE A 146 -27.66 -20.76 5.22
CA PHE A 146 -26.43 -20.35 5.88
C PHE A 146 -25.31 -21.41 5.86
N ARG A 147 -25.60 -22.68 5.51
CA ARG A 147 -24.58 -23.73 5.35
C ARG A 147 -23.59 -23.44 4.21
N PHE A 148 -23.87 -22.47 3.34
CA PHE A 148 -22.89 -21.89 2.41
C PHE A 148 -21.71 -21.17 3.09
N SER A 149 -21.76 -20.97 4.42
CA SER A 149 -20.75 -20.20 5.17
C SER A 149 -19.44 -20.94 5.44
N ASP A 150 -19.37 -22.27 5.34
CA ASP A 150 -18.13 -23.00 5.64
C ASP A 150 -17.06 -22.78 4.56
N SER A 151 -17.45 -22.85 3.28
CA SER A 151 -16.55 -22.50 2.16
C SER A 151 -16.09 -21.04 2.23
N MET A 152 -16.97 -20.13 2.63
CA MET A 152 -16.63 -18.72 2.80
C MET A 152 -15.70 -18.50 3.99
N ARG A 153 -15.85 -19.26 5.07
CA ARG A 153 -14.97 -19.20 6.25
C ARG A 153 -13.55 -19.62 5.89
N GLU A 154 -13.40 -20.72 5.15
CA GLU A 154 -12.09 -21.20 4.66
C GLU A 154 -11.43 -20.16 3.76
N GLU A 155 -12.19 -19.58 2.83
CA GLU A 155 -11.71 -18.55 1.92
C GLU A 155 -11.27 -17.28 2.66
N LEU A 156 -12.06 -16.77 3.60
CA LEU A 156 -11.69 -15.60 4.41
C LEU A 156 -10.44 -15.89 5.24
N SER A 157 -10.36 -17.07 5.86
CA SER A 157 -9.19 -17.47 6.66
C SER A 157 -7.93 -17.52 5.79
N TYR A 158 -8.03 -18.07 4.59
CA TYR A 158 -6.93 -18.07 3.62
C TYR A 158 -6.45 -16.66 3.26
N TYR A 159 -7.35 -15.71 3.00
CA TYR A 159 -6.96 -14.32 2.71
C TYR A 159 -6.35 -13.60 3.92
N LEU A 160 -6.82 -13.90 5.13
CA LEU A 160 -6.27 -13.36 6.37
C LEU A 160 -4.86 -13.90 6.66
N ASP A 161 -4.56 -15.15 6.33
CA ASP A 161 -3.21 -15.73 6.48
C ASP A 161 -2.26 -15.23 5.38
N LYS A 162 -2.74 -15.17 4.14
CA LYS A 162 -1.98 -14.64 2.99
C LYS A 162 -1.57 -13.17 3.18
N ARG A 163 -2.32 -12.44 4.02
CA ARG A 163 -2.03 -11.07 4.50
C ARG A 163 -0.57 -10.84 4.84
N LEU A 164 -0.02 -11.73 5.66
CA LEU A 164 1.27 -11.49 6.28
C LEU A 164 2.35 -11.57 5.21
N SER A 165 2.28 -12.59 4.34
CA SER A 165 3.24 -12.77 3.25
C SER A 165 3.18 -11.62 2.25
N GLU A 166 2.00 -11.31 1.71
CA GLU A 166 1.89 -10.30 0.64
C GLU A 166 2.19 -8.88 1.15
N THR A 167 1.77 -8.54 2.38
CA THR A 167 2.06 -7.21 2.96
C THR A 167 3.53 -7.07 3.34
N ILE A 168 4.17 -8.14 3.81
CA ILE A 168 5.61 -8.17 4.07
C ILE A 168 6.38 -8.01 2.76
N GLU A 169 6.04 -8.78 1.72
CA GLU A 169 6.69 -8.69 0.41
C GLU A 169 6.60 -7.29 -0.19
N ILE A 170 5.40 -6.66 -0.15
CA ILE A 170 5.19 -5.27 -0.62
C ILE A 170 6.07 -4.28 0.18
N SER A 171 6.16 -4.47 1.50
CA SER A 171 6.95 -3.60 2.38
C SER A 171 8.45 -3.80 2.21
N GLU A 172 8.91 -5.04 2.02
CA GLU A 172 10.30 -5.41 1.76
C GLU A 172 10.75 -4.87 0.40
N ILE A 173 9.93 -5.01 -0.64
CA ILE A 173 10.20 -4.41 -1.96
C ILE A 173 10.38 -2.90 -1.82
N HIS A 174 9.48 -2.22 -1.10
CA HIS A 174 9.61 -0.77 -0.90
C HIS A 174 10.88 -0.38 -0.11
N VAL A 175 11.23 -1.12 0.96
CA VAL A 175 12.44 -0.87 1.76
C VAL A 175 13.72 -1.14 0.96
N LEU A 176 13.77 -2.25 0.22
CA LEU A 176 14.91 -2.62 -0.61
C LEU A 176 15.12 -1.58 -1.72
N MET A 177 14.03 -1.16 -2.39
CA MET A 177 14.11 -0.13 -3.42
C MET A 177 14.56 1.23 -2.86
N LYS A 178 14.07 1.61 -1.68
CA LYS A 178 14.49 2.85 -1.00
C LYS A 178 15.96 2.79 -0.56
N ASN A 179 16.42 1.64 -0.08
CA ASN A 179 17.82 1.44 0.33
C ASN A 179 18.77 1.51 -0.87
N GLU A 180 18.42 0.90 -1.99
CA GLU A 180 19.21 0.99 -3.23
C GLU A 180 19.23 2.42 -3.78
N PHE A 181 18.10 3.14 -3.70
CA PHE A 181 18.05 4.56 -4.06
C PHE A 181 18.97 5.44 -3.19
N HIS A 182 18.96 5.25 -1.86
CA HIS A 182 19.80 6.03 -0.96
C HIS A 182 21.28 5.63 -0.98
N ARG A 183 21.61 4.38 -1.35
CA ARG A 183 22.99 3.93 -1.62
C ARG A 183 23.60 4.60 -2.85
N GLY A 184 22.79 5.10 -3.78
CA GLY A 184 23.22 5.96 -4.90
C GLY A 184 23.73 7.35 -4.47
N SER A 185 24.34 7.49 -3.30
CA SER A 185 24.83 8.73 -2.69
C SER A 185 26.04 9.37 -3.38
N THR A 186 26.28 9.07 -4.66
CA THR A 186 27.40 9.58 -5.45
C THR A 186 27.31 11.09 -5.68
N ALA A 187 26.12 11.65 -5.93
CA ALA A 187 25.97 13.08 -6.20
C ALA A 187 26.42 14.00 -5.03
N ARG A 188 26.22 13.59 -3.77
CA ARG A 188 26.72 14.35 -2.61
C ARG A 188 28.24 14.32 -2.51
N GLN A 189 28.85 13.17 -2.85
CA GLN A 189 30.29 13.03 -2.92
C GLN A 189 30.88 13.85 -4.09
N ALA A 190 30.22 13.91 -5.26
CA ALA A 190 30.58 14.79 -6.38
C ALA A 190 30.66 16.25 -5.94
N VAL A 191 29.58 16.75 -5.32
CA VAL A 191 29.49 18.14 -4.86
C VAL A 191 30.57 18.43 -3.81
N ALA A 192 30.83 17.49 -2.90
CA ALA A 192 31.94 17.62 -1.94
C ALA A 192 33.32 17.64 -2.62
N ASN A 193 33.53 16.79 -3.63
CA ASN A 193 34.78 16.73 -4.38
C ASN A 193 35.02 18.04 -5.17
N ILE A 194 33.98 18.59 -5.82
CA ILE A 194 34.04 19.88 -6.52
C ILE A 194 34.37 21.02 -5.55
N ASN A 195 33.70 21.07 -4.39
CA ASN A 195 33.98 22.09 -3.37
C ASN A 195 35.42 21.98 -2.82
N SER A 196 35.96 20.76 -2.70
CA SER A 196 37.35 20.55 -2.28
C SER A 196 38.38 20.98 -3.33
N ALA A 197 38.09 20.76 -4.62
CA ALA A 197 38.94 21.19 -5.73
C ALA A 197 38.97 22.71 -5.89
N PHE A 198 37.82 23.38 -5.69
CA PHE A 198 37.72 24.84 -5.71
C PHE A 198 38.57 25.51 -4.62
N ALA A 199 38.58 24.94 -3.40
CA ALA A 199 39.37 25.45 -2.29
C ALA A 199 40.88 25.38 -2.57
N ILE A 200 41.34 24.30 -3.23
CA ILE A 200 42.74 24.12 -3.63
C ILE A 200 43.11 25.13 -4.73
N LEU A 201 42.25 25.33 -5.73
CA LEU A 201 42.53 26.26 -6.84
C LEU A 201 42.64 27.72 -6.36
N VAL A 202 41.76 28.16 -5.45
CA VAL A 202 41.79 29.50 -4.85
C VAL A 202 43.06 29.70 -4.01
N ALA A 203 43.45 28.70 -3.21
CA ALA A 203 44.68 28.76 -2.43
C ALA A 203 45.92 28.84 -3.34
N THR A 204 45.93 28.08 -4.43
CA THR A 204 47.08 28.03 -5.36
C THR A 204 47.25 29.35 -6.11
N ASN A 205 46.15 29.93 -6.62
CA ASN A 205 46.18 31.24 -7.31
C ASN A 205 46.55 32.41 -6.37
N ALA A 206 46.17 32.34 -5.10
CA ALA A 206 46.59 33.33 -4.08
C ALA A 206 48.09 33.22 -3.73
N THR A 207 48.72 32.07 -3.98
CA THR A 207 50.15 31.83 -3.70
C THR A 207 51.04 32.22 -4.88
N VAL A 208 50.52 32.15 -6.12
CA VAL A 208 51.23 32.55 -7.36
C VAL A 208 51.18 34.07 -7.61
N ALA A 209 50.22 34.78 -7.01
CA ALA A 209 50.08 36.23 -7.11
C ALA A 209 50.87 37.04 -6.05
N ARG A 210 51.81 36.39 -5.33
CA ARG A 210 52.79 37.02 -4.43
C ARG A 210 54.19 36.90 -5.00
#